data_AF-A0A9P9PVH6-F1
#
_entry.id   AF-A0A9P9PVH6-F1
#
_cell.length_a   1.000
_cell.length_b   1.000
_cell.length_c   1.000
_cell.angle_alpha   90.00
_cell.angle_beta   90.00
_cell.angle_gamma   90.00
#
_symmetry.space_group_name_H-M   'P 1'
#
loop_
_entity.id
_entity.type
_entity.pdbx_description
1 polymer ?
#
loop_
_entity_poly.entity_id
_entity_poly.type
_entity_poly.pdbx_seq_one_letter_code
_entity_poly.pdbx_strand_id
1 'polypeptide(L)'
;MSAAPTPHATASAQASQPPTGAATPALPLTAPPPAPSIPPPSAFDILPDLHKVLKRLLDASAQPPAATPTPSQLSTDGPLDIQHVATAANHVRLKIQKARRAVLALPDVDRTCQDQEEEIEDLEDRIASLKAALRELGRPPAAHEEEDGDQSFVSGDCMDALDLALAQGAE
;
A
#
# COMPACT_ATOMS: atom_id res chain seq x y z
N MET A 1 -55.45 46.83 41.19
CA MET A 1 -54.23 47.08 42.00
C MET A 1 -53.32 45.89 41.82
N SER A 2 -52.12 46.08 41.24
CA SER A 2 -50.88 45.35 41.59
C SER A 2 -49.77 45.69 40.61
N ALA A 3 -48.60 45.94 41.18
CA ALA A 3 -47.41 46.50 40.58
C ALA A 3 -46.44 45.42 40.03
N ALA A 4 -45.39 45.91 39.34
CA ALA A 4 -44.33 45.21 38.60
C ALA A 4 -43.44 44.25 39.46
N PRO A 5 -42.54 43.40 38.86
CA PRO A 5 -41.19 43.90 38.48
C PRO A 5 -40.41 43.16 37.33
N THR A 6 -39.48 43.89 36.72
CA THR A 6 -38.15 43.55 36.10
C THR A 6 -37.95 42.50 34.96
N PRO A 7 -37.16 42.83 33.91
CA PRO A 7 -36.76 41.90 32.84
C PRO A 7 -35.54 41.04 33.20
N HIS A 8 -35.55 39.76 32.83
CA HIS A 8 -34.36 38.91 32.82
C HIS A 8 -33.79 38.80 31.40
N ALA A 9 -32.52 39.18 31.26
CA ALA A 9 -31.72 38.97 30.06
C ALA A 9 -31.50 37.48 29.80
N THR A 10 -31.58 37.04 28.55
CA THR A 10 -31.00 35.77 28.10
C THR A 10 -30.06 36.07 26.94
N ALA A 11 -28.77 35.95 27.21
CA ALA A 11 -27.71 35.92 26.20
C ALA A 11 -27.87 34.63 25.38
N SER A 12 -28.30 34.78 24.13
CA SER A 12 -28.40 33.67 23.19
C SER A 12 -27.02 33.41 22.58
N ALA A 13 -26.24 32.56 23.24
CA ALA A 13 -25.03 31.97 22.67
C ALA A 13 -25.42 30.66 21.98
N GLN A 14 -25.87 30.73 20.72
CA GLN A 14 -25.91 29.54 19.88
C GLN A 14 -24.62 29.45 19.07
N ALA A 15 -23.80 28.49 19.49
CA ALA A 15 -22.61 28.03 18.81
C ALA A 15 -22.95 27.52 17.41
N SER A 16 -22.09 27.89 16.45
CA SER A 16 -22.10 27.46 15.06
C SER A 16 -22.14 25.93 14.94
N GLN A 17 -23.15 25.40 14.26
CA GLN A 17 -23.08 24.05 13.69
C GLN A 17 -22.50 24.13 12.27
N PRO A 18 -21.49 23.32 11.92
CA PRO A 18 -21.04 23.21 10.54
C PRO A 18 -22.07 22.44 9.69
N PRO A 19 -22.22 22.78 8.39
CA PRO A 19 -23.17 22.12 7.51
C PRO A 19 -22.81 20.65 7.31
N THR A 20 -23.77 19.81 7.65
CA THR A 20 -23.81 18.37 7.31
C THR A 20 -23.92 18.22 5.79
N GLY A 21 -23.03 17.43 5.17
CA GLY A 21 -23.18 17.11 3.75
C GLY A 21 -21.99 16.51 3.02
N ALA A 22 -21.33 15.49 3.56
CA ALA A 22 -20.53 14.55 2.76
C ALA A 22 -20.56 13.19 3.44
N ALA A 23 -21.66 12.46 3.25
CA ALA A 23 -21.72 11.04 3.56
C ALA A 23 -20.91 10.28 2.50
N THR A 24 -19.57 10.33 2.60
CA THR A 24 -18.74 9.25 2.08
C THR A 24 -19.08 8.02 2.93
N PRO A 25 -19.58 6.91 2.36
CA PRO A 25 -19.69 5.68 3.12
C PRO A 25 -18.28 5.33 3.58
N ALA A 26 -18.01 5.47 4.88
CA ALA A 26 -16.77 5.01 5.46
C ALA A 26 -16.75 3.49 5.28
N LEU A 27 -16.02 3.02 4.26
CA LEU A 27 -15.66 1.62 4.16
C LEU A 27 -15.00 1.24 5.50
N PRO A 28 -15.39 0.12 6.13
CA PRO A 28 -14.75 -0.30 7.36
C PRO A 28 -13.26 -0.39 7.09
N LEU A 29 -12.46 0.35 7.87
CA LEU A 29 -11.00 0.26 7.93
C LEU A 29 -10.65 -1.15 8.38
N THR A 30 -10.70 -2.07 7.42
CA THR A 30 -10.25 -3.44 7.58
C THR A 30 -8.74 -3.34 7.71
N ALA A 31 -8.19 -3.86 8.81
CA ALA A 31 -6.75 -3.92 9.00
C ALA A 31 -6.08 -4.46 7.72
N PRO A 32 -4.94 -3.90 7.28
CA PRO A 32 -4.27 -4.40 6.08
C PRO A 32 -4.08 -5.92 6.24
N PRO A 33 -4.42 -6.72 5.22
CA PRO A 33 -4.22 -8.15 5.29
C PRO A 33 -2.76 -8.43 5.65
N PRO A 34 -2.47 -9.43 6.51
CA PRO A 34 -1.11 -9.76 6.87
C PRO A 34 -0.30 -9.99 5.60
N ALA A 35 0.84 -9.30 5.49
CA ALA A 35 1.71 -9.43 4.33
C ALA A 35 2.02 -10.92 4.09
N PRO A 36 1.84 -11.41 2.86
CA PRO A 36 2.09 -12.81 2.56
C PRO A 36 3.56 -13.13 2.84
N SER A 37 3.79 -14.07 3.76
CA SER A 37 5.14 -14.48 4.12
C SER A 37 5.72 -15.36 3.02
N ILE A 38 6.70 -14.82 2.28
CA ILE A 38 7.51 -15.61 1.36
C ILE A 38 8.21 -16.72 2.17
N PRO A 39 8.21 -17.98 1.70
CA PRO A 39 8.89 -19.06 2.39
C PRO A 39 10.40 -18.78 2.50
N PRO A 40 11.05 -19.11 3.63
CA PRO A 40 12.48 -18.91 3.79
C PRO A 40 13.27 -19.77 2.78
N PRO A 41 14.46 -19.35 2.35
CA PRO A 41 15.25 -20.09 1.36
C PRO A 41 15.60 -21.51 1.81
N SER A 42 15.72 -21.74 3.13
CA SER A 42 15.94 -23.06 3.72
C SER A 42 14.81 -24.07 3.46
N ALA A 43 13.61 -23.61 3.11
CA ALA A 43 12.51 -24.49 2.69
C ALA A 43 12.83 -25.23 1.38
N PHE A 44 13.71 -24.67 0.56
CA PHE A 44 14.14 -25.22 -0.73
C PHE A 44 15.50 -25.91 -0.65
N ASP A 45 16.16 -25.88 0.51
CA ASP A 45 17.47 -26.47 0.71
C ASP A 45 17.37 -27.99 0.99
N ILE A 46 17.21 -28.74 -0.10
CA ILE A 46 17.04 -30.19 -0.13
C ILE A 46 18.37 -30.91 -0.38
N LEU A 47 19.35 -30.19 -0.95
CA LEU A 47 20.63 -30.75 -1.41
C LEU A 47 21.42 -31.45 -0.27
N PRO A 48 21.54 -30.89 0.95
CA PRO A 48 22.27 -31.56 2.03
C PRO A 48 21.66 -32.91 2.41
N ASP A 49 20.34 -33.00 2.43
CA ASP A 49 19.64 -34.22 2.81
C ASP A 49 19.69 -35.27 1.70
N LEU A 50 19.52 -34.84 0.45
CA LEU A 50 19.69 -35.72 -0.70
C LEU A 50 21.12 -36.28 -0.76
N HIS A 51 22.12 -35.42 -0.60
CA HIS A 51 23.52 -35.81 -0.59
C HIS A 51 23.83 -36.83 0.52
N LYS A 52 23.30 -36.64 1.73
CA LYS A 52 23.45 -37.61 2.84
C LYS A 52 22.90 -38.98 2.46
N VAL A 53 21.72 -39.04 1.86
CA VAL A 53 21.11 -40.32 1.45
C VAL A 53 21.94 -40.99 0.35
N LEU A 54 22.36 -40.23 -0.67
CA LEU A 54 23.17 -40.75 -1.78
C LEU A 54 24.54 -41.25 -1.32
N LYS A 55 25.21 -40.51 -0.43
CA LYS A 55 26.51 -40.91 0.12
C LYS A 55 26.40 -42.24 0.88
N ARG A 56 25.38 -42.37 1.74
CA ARG A 56 25.15 -43.62 2.50
C ARG A 56 24.82 -44.82 1.60
N LEU A 57 24.15 -44.60 0.48
CA LEU A 57 23.90 -45.63 -0.53
C LEU A 57 25.18 -46.06 -1.24
N LEU A 58 26.03 -45.10 -1.59
CA LEU A 58 27.29 -45.36 -2.26
C LEU A 58 28.24 -46.14 -1.34
N ASP A 59 28.35 -45.74 -0.08
CA ASP A 59 29.16 -46.41 0.94
C ASP A 59 28.66 -47.84 1.23
N ALA A 60 27.34 -48.08 1.16
CA ALA A 60 26.77 -49.43 1.27
C ALA A 60 27.10 -50.33 0.09
N SER A 61 27.17 -49.76 -1.13
CA SER A 61 27.53 -50.52 -2.33
C SER A 61 29.00 -50.95 -2.38
N ALA A 62 29.87 -50.27 -1.63
CA ALA A 62 31.31 -50.53 -1.61
C ALA A 62 31.74 -51.60 -0.59
N GLN A 63 30.82 -52.12 0.24
CA GLN A 63 31.14 -53.05 1.32
C GLN A 63 30.90 -54.52 0.90
N PRO A 64 31.85 -55.44 1.13
CA PRO A 64 31.66 -56.87 0.85
C PRO A 64 30.54 -57.46 1.74
N PRO A 65 29.90 -58.58 1.35
CA PRO A 65 28.77 -59.17 2.08
C PRO A 65 29.28 -59.78 3.39
N ALA A 66 29.37 -58.98 4.45
CA ALA A 66 29.70 -59.43 5.79
C ALA A 66 28.44 -59.45 6.67
N ALA A 67 28.21 -60.63 7.25
CA ALA A 67 27.25 -61.03 8.28
C ALA A 67 26.15 -60.04 8.70
N THR A 68 24.91 -60.49 8.52
CA THR A 68 23.66 -60.07 9.20
C THR A 68 23.81 -58.98 10.27
N PRO A 69 23.40 -57.73 9.99
CA PRO A 69 23.36 -56.68 11.00
C PRO A 69 22.18 -56.90 11.96
N THR A 70 22.47 -56.85 13.25
CA THR A 70 21.50 -56.80 14.35
C THR A 70 20.62 -55.55 14.20
N PRO A 71 19.28 -55.63 14.41
CA PRO A 71 18.33 -54.54 14.12
C PRO A 71 18.48 -53.27 14.99
N SER A 72 19.45 -53.21 15.89
CA SER A 72 19.69 -52.07 16.80
C SER A 72 20.61 -50.98 16.24
N GLN A 73 21.25 -51.16 15.07
CA GLN A 73 22.03 -50.10 14.43
C GLN A 73 21.27 -49.45 13.27
N LEU A 74 20.15 -48.78 13.60
CA LEU A 74 19.61 -47.72 12.73
C LEU A 74 20.48 -46.45 12.89
N SER A 75 21.78 -46.57 12.63
CA SER A 75 22.67 -45.42 12.64
C SER A 75 22.27 -44.50 11.48
N THR A 76 21.90 -43.26 11.79
CA THR A 76 21.61 -42.20 10.81
C THR A 76 22.82 -41.87 9.92
N ASP A 77 24.01 -42.30 10.33
CA ASP A 77 25.30 -42.03 9.68
C ASP A 77 25.97 -43.27 9.07
N GLY A 78 25.36 -44.46 9.18
CA GLY A 78 25.92 -45.71 8.65
C GLY A 78 25.49 -46.00 7.19
N PRO A 79 26.16 -46.96 6.51
CA PRO A 79 25.77 -47.41 5.18
C PRO A 79 24.28 -47.76 5.11
N LEU A 80 23.58 -47.26 4.09
CA LEU A 80 22.13 -47.43 3.95
C LEU A 80 21.83 -48.68 3.11
N ASP A 81 21.24 -49.69 3.74
CA ASP A 81 20.75 -50.88 3.04
C ASP A 81 19.57 -50.53 2.09
N ILE A 82 19.50 -51.24 0.96
CA ILE A 82 18.54 -51.03 -0.12
C ILE A 82 17.08 -51.04 0.37
N GLN A 83 16.77 -51.88 1.37
CA GLN A 83 15.41 -51.99 1.92
C GLN A 83 14.98 -50.73 2.68
N HIS A 84 15.94 -49.95 3.18
CA HIS A 84 15.68 -48.77 4.00
C HIS A 84 15.73 -47.45 3.20
N VAL A 85 15.99 -47.52 1.90
CA VAL A 85 16.09 -46.35 1.00
C VAL A 85 14.80 -45.56 0.95
N ALA A 86 13.66 -46.23 0.83
CA ALA A 86 12.35 -45.57 0.79
C ALA A 86 12.10 -44.75 2.06
N THR A 87 12.45 -45.30 3.23
CA THR A 87 12.29 -44.63 4.53
C THR A 87 13.25 -43.44 4.66
N ALA A 88 14.50 -43.58 4.24
CA ALA A 88 15.47 -42.46 4.28
C ALA A 88 15.09 -41.33 3.30
N ALA A 89 14.59 -41.69 2.12
CA ALA A 89 14.16 -40.73 1.09
C ALA A 89 12.87 -39.99 1.46
N ASN A 90 12.06 -40.50 2.41
CA ASN A 90 10.83 -39.83 2.83
C ASN A 90 11.08 -38.41 3.33
N HIS A 91 12.15 -38.15 4.08
CA HIS A 91 12.44 -36.80 4.57
C HIS A 91 12.63 -35.79 3.42
N VAL A 92 13.36 -36.19 2.39
CA VAL A 92 13.57 -35.41 1.15
C VAL A 92 12.22 -35.18 0.45
N ARG A 93 11.40 -36.23 0.33
CA ARG A 93 10.08 -36.17 -0.29
C ARG A 93 9.14 -35.20 0.45
N LEU A 94 9.12 -35.27 1.78
CA LEU A 94 8.32 -34.38 2.62
C LEU A 94 8.77 -32.92 2.49
N LYS A 95 10.08 -32.65 2.48
CA LYS A 95 10.61 -31.30 2.23
C LYS A 95 10.17 -30.75 0.88
N ILE A 96 10.27 -31.54 -0.19
CA ILE A 96 9.80 -31.14 -1.53
C ILE A 96 8.31 -30.83 -1.52
N GLN A 97 7.49 -31.69 -0.91
CA GLN A 97 6.04 -31.47 -0.83
C GLN A 97 5.71 -30.19 -0.05
N LYS A 98 6.39 -29.94 1.06
CA LYS A 98 6.22 -28.72 1.85
C LYS A 98 6.60 -27.48 1.06
N ALA A 99 7.73 -27.52 0.35
CA ALA A 99 8.20 -26.42 -0.49
C ALA A 99 7.19 -26.12 -1.62
N ARG A 100 6.69 -27.15 -2.32
CA ARG A 100 5.65 -26.99 -3.35
C ARG A 100 4.37 -26.40 -2.78
N ARG A 101 3.92 -26.87 -1.61
CA ARG A 101 2.73 -26.32 -0.95
C ARG A 101 2.93 -24.85 -0.58
N ALA A 102 4.12 -24.48 -0.12
CA ALA A 102 4.43 -23.09 0.22
C ALA A 102 4.43 -22.19 -1.02
N VAL A 103 4.98 -22.65 -2.15
CA VAL A 103 4.96 -21.92 -3.43
C VAL A 103 3.53 -21.74 -3.93
N LEU A 104 2.72 -22.80 -3.94
CA LEU A 104 1.33 -22.74 -4.40
C LEU A 104 0.40 -21.95 -3.45
N ALA A 105 0.84 -21.68 -2.22
CA ALA A 105 0.11 -20.86 -1.27
C ALA A 105 0.49 -19.37 -1.35
N LEU A 106 1.46 -19.00 -2.21
CA LEU A 106 1.79 -17.61 -2.44
C LEU A 106 0.60 -16.92 -3.13
N PRO A 107 0.23 -15.70 -2.69
CA PRO A 107 -0.80 -14.94 -3.38
C PRO A 107 -0.31 -14.55 -4.76
N ASP A 108 -1.27 -14.43 -5.69
CA ASP A 108 -1.02 -14.01 -7.07
C ASP A 108 0.06 -14.83 -7.79
N VAL A 109 0.35 -16.05 -7.32
CA VAL A 109 1.32 -16.96 -7.96
C VAL A 109 0.88 -17.39 -9.36
N ASP A 110 -0.43 -17.31 -9.62
CA ASP A 110 -1.03 -17.60 -10.92
C ASP A 110 -1.08 -16.37 -11.85
N ARG A 111 -0.75 -15.16 -11.35
CA ARG A 111 -0.69 -13.94 -12.18
C ARG A 111 0.67 -13.82 -12.87
N THR A 112 0.66 -13.30 -14.09
CA THR A 112 1.91 -13.02 -14.81
C THR A 112 2.49 -11.67 -14.42
N CYS A 113 3.78 -11.44 -14.72
CA CYS A 113 4.38 -10.11 -14.56
C CYS A 113 3.73 -9.08 -15.50
N GLN A 114 3.37 -9.51 -16.71
CA GLN A 114 2.73 -8.64 -17.69
C GLN A 114 1.39 -8.09 -17.19
N ASP A 115 0.54 -8.95 -16.61
CA ASP A 115 -0.75 -8.51 -16.04
C ASP A 115 -0.56 -7.51 -14.88
N GLN A 116 0.55 -7.62 -14.15
CA GLN A 116 0.87 -6.71 -13.05
C GLN A 116 1.42 -5.39 -13.58
N GLU A 117 2.23 -5.42 -14.64
CA GLU A 117 2.78 -4.23 -15.30
C GLU A 117 1.68 -3.38 -15.93
N GLU A 118 0.70 -3.99 -16.62
CA GLU A 118 -0.48 -3.30 -17.14
C GLU A 118 -1.31 -2.65 -16.02
N GLU A 119 -1.56 -3.37 -14.93
CA GLU A 119 -2.27 -2.81 -13.77
C GLU A 119 -1.50 -1.64 -13.13
N ILE A 120 -0.16 -1.72 -13.06
CA ILE A 120 0.66 -0.62 -12.55
C ILE A 120 0.50 0.62 -13.43
N GLU A 121 0.55 0.48 -14.76
CA GLU A 121 0.35 1.59 -15.70
C GLU A 121 -1.01 2.26 -15.48
N ASP A 122 -2.09 1.48 -15.44
CA ASP A 122 -3.45 1.98 -15.18
C ASP A 122 -3.55 2.72 -13.82
N LEU A 123 -2.92 2.16 -12.78
CA LEU A 123 -2.90 2.76 -11.46
C LEU A 123 -2.10 4.07 -11.44
N GLU A 124 -0.97 4.12 -12.14
CA GLU A 124 -0.14 5.31 -12.26
C GLU A 124 -0.87 6.45 -12.98
N ASP A 125 -1.57 6.14 -14.07
CA ASP A 125 -2.43 7.10 -14.81
C ASP A 125 -3.56 7.65 -13.95
N ARG A 126 -4.20 6.77 -13.17
CA ARG A 126 -5.25 7.18 -12.23
C ARG A 126 -4.69 8.07 -11.13
N ILE A 127 -3.51 7.75 -10.59
CA ILE A 127 -2.82 8.58 -9.60
C ILE A 127 -2.45 9.93 -10.20
N ALA A 128 -1.97 9.98 -11.45
CA ALA A 128 -1.65 11.23 -12.14
C ALA A 128 -2.88 12.13 -12.27
N SER A 129 -4.02 11.54 -12.67
CA SER A 129 -5.30 12.23 -12.79
C SER A 129 -5.79 12.79 -11.44
N LEU A 130 -5.75 11.97 -10.39
CA LEU A 130 -6.13 12.40 -9.03
C LEU A 130 -5.22 13.51 -8.50
N LYS A 131 -3.90 13.42 -8.73
CA LYS A 131 -2.94 14.48 -8.38
C LYS A 131 -3.24 15.77 -9.13
N ALA A 132 -3.63 15.71 -10.41
CA ALA A 132 -4.02 16.90 -11.17
C ALA A 132 -5.28 17.57 -10.60
N ALA A 133 -6.31 16.78 -10.29
CA ALA A 133 -7.54 17.30 -9.69
C ALA A 133 -7.29 17.96 -8.32
N LEU A 134 -6.43 17.36 -7.49
CA LEU A 134 -6.04 17.94 -6.20
C LEU A 134 -5.25 19.25 -6.36
N ARG A 135 -4.40 19.37 -7.38
CA ARG A 135 -3.70 20.63 -7.69
C ARG A 135 -4.67 21.71 -8.13
N GLU A 136 -5.70 21.36 -8.89
CA GLU A 136 -6.74 22.31 -9.29
C GLU A 136 -7.55 22.80 -8.08
N LEU A 137 -7.97 21.89 -7.21
CA LEU A 137 -8.69 22.24 -5.99
C LEU A 137 -7.84 23.08 -5.02
N GLY A 138 -6.53 22.81 -4.97
CA GLY A 138 -5.57 23.57 -4.17
C GLY A 138 -5.04 24.84 -4.84
N ARG A 139 -5.48 25.16 -6.07
CA ARG A 139 -5.08 26.39 -6.75
C ARG A 139 -5.72 27.56 -6.01
N PRO A 140 -4.93 28.50 -5.46
CA PRO A 140 -5.52 29.73 -4.93
C PRO A 140 -6.29 30.41 -6.07
N PRO A 141 -7.50 30.95 -5.83
CA PRO A 141 -8.19 31.73 -6.86
C PRO A 141 -7.19 32.77 -7.33
N ALA A 142 -6.94 32.81 -8.65
CA ALA A 142 -5.93 33.67 -9.25
C ALA A 142 -6.04 35.04 -8.58
N ALA A 143 -4.96 35.46 -7.90
CA ALA A 143 -4.77 36.88 -7.70
C ALA A 143 -4.91 37.44 -9.11
N HIS A 144 -5.94 38.26 -9.31
CA HIS A 144 -6.13 39.02 -10.54
C HIS A 144 -4.75 39.54 -10.95
N GLU A 145 -4.17 38.93 -11.98
CA GLU A 145 -3.09 39.57 -12.71
C GLU A 145 -3.81 40.75 -13.36
N GLU A 146 -3.74 41.89 -12.67
CA GLU A 146 -3.75 43.18 -13.34
C GLU A 146 -2.61 43.08 -14.35
N GLU A 147 -3.02 42.79 -15.58
CA GLU A 147 -2.29 43.08 -16.79
C GLU A 147 -1.87 44.55 -16.68
N ASP A 148 -0.65 44.79 -16.17
CA ASP A 148 0.13 46.03 -16.31
C ASP A 148 0.49 46.20 -17.79
N GLY A 149 -0.55 46.23 -18.63
CA GLY A 149 -0.54 46.63 -20.00
C GLY A 149 -1.01 48.07 -20.04
N ASP A 150 -0.07 48.99 -19.95
CA ASP A 150 -0.09 50.31 -20.58
C ASP A 150 -1.49 50.94 -20.72
N GLN A 151 -2.06 51.39 -19.60
CA GLN A 151 -3.10 52.41 -19.61
C GLN A 151 -2.52 53.69 -19.03
N SER A 152 -1.63 54.31 -19.81
CA SER A 152 -1.40 55.74 -19.83
C SER A 152 -2.67 56.47 -20.31
N PHE A 153 -3.79 56.29 -19.62
CA PHE A 153 -5.01 57.07 -19.81
C PHE A 153 -5.26 57.87 -18.53
N VAL A 154 -4.64 59.05 -18.50
CA VAL A 154 -5.10 60.24 -17.78
C VAL A 154 -5.92 59.96 -16.52
N SER A 155 -5.22 59.72 -15.41
CA SER A 155 -5.71 60.10 -14.08
C SER A 155 -5.75 61.64 -14.02
N GLY A 156 -6.63 62.23 -14.83
CA GLY A 156 -7.00 63.63 -14.78
C GLY A 156 -7.97 63.82 -13.65
N ASP A 157 -7.59 64.67 -12.71
CA ASP A 157 -8.30 65.06 -11.51
C ASP A 157 -9.82 65.17 -11.68
N CYS A 158 -10.55 64.32 -10.96
CA CYS A 158 -11.99 64.50 -10.70
C CYS A 158 -12.28 65.88 -10.04
N MET A 159 -11.27 66.49 -9.41
CA MET A 159 -11.36 67.82 -8.81
C MET A 159 -11.23 68.98 -9.82
N ASP A 160 -10.51 68.80 -10.94
CA ASP A 160 -10.39 69.84 -11.97
C ASP A 160 -11.66 69.99 -12.81
N ALA A 161 -12.40 68.89 -13.01
CA ALA A 161 -13.69 68.91 -13.70
C ALA A 161 -14.79 69.68 -12.93
N LEU A 162 -14.72 69.69 -11.59
CA LEU A 162 -15.66 70.42 -10.74
C LEU A 162 -15.34 71.92 -10.69
N ASP A 163 -14.06 72.29 -10.74
CA ASP A 163 -13.63 73.70 -10.71
C ASP A 163 -13.96 74.42 -12.03
N LEU A 164 -13.84 73.73 -13.17
CA LEU A 164 -14.23 74.27 -14.48
C LEU A 164 -15.75 74.41 -14.64
N ALA A 165 -16.54 73.53 -14.01
CA ALA A 165 -18.00 73.59 -14.05
C ALA A 165 -18.58 74.75 -13.20
N LEU A 166 -17.91 75.12 -12.11
CA LEU A 166 -18.30 76.28 -11.29
C LEU A 166 -17.91 77.61 -11.93
N ALA A 167 -16.82 77.65 -12.71
CA ALA A 167 -16.39 78.86 -13.41
C ALA A 167 -17.25 79.21 -14.64
N GLN A 168 -17.93 78.23 -15.25
CA GLN A 168 -18.77 78.44 -16.45
C GLN A 168 -20.25 78.76 -16.14
N GLY A 169 -20.64 78.82 -14.87
CA GLY A 169 -22.04 79.04 -14.45
C GLY A 169 -22.40 80.48 -14.04
N ALA A 170 -21.53 81.48 -14.29
CA ALA A 170 -21.76 82.87 -13.91
C ALA A 170 -21.73 83.81 -15.12
N GLU A 171 -22.78 83.77 -15.94
CA GLU A 171 -23.26 84.88 -16.78
C GLU A 171 -24.79 84.91 -16.70
#